data_AF-A0A955ZAD6-F1
#
_entry.id   AF-A0A955ZAD6-F1
#
_cell.length_a   1.000
_cell.length_b   1.000
_cell.length_c   1.000
_cell.angle_alpha   90.00
_cell.angle_beta   90.00
_cell.angle_gamma   90.00
#
_symmetry.space_group_name_H-M   'P 1'
#
loop_
_entity.id
_entity.type
_entity.pdbx_description
1 polymer ?
#
loop_
_entity_poly.entity_id
_entity_poly.type
_entity_poly.pdbx_seq_one_letter_code
_entity_poly.pdbx_strand_id
1 'polypeptide(L)'
;MTFRRRFGALSFLIAAVGACAAGACAVGQVDGGSPDGSSVARITPPLPTEGGAAEPAQPDSGDADDAGTLPDASAPEGGDDGGNDASTVVVTPPTVDGTVGAGEYGAHTNGQNQQQSTPGNAASTTWYMTWTDTHLYVAVTAATVTEGVVVYLDRAPRSPSTSGTNADGSLIGNPYDSTNAGALPFRADFVAYVKSGYNEYRTANGAGGWSAATAGALTVQAIGTTREIAIPWSAIGAGGRPSAFSWLGYATSSTGFVYGPMPSDNPQGAIGQSSTFVSFYKVTDATPGSGTKPFAVKGAP
;
A
#
# COMPACT_ATOMS: atom_id res chain seq x y z
N MET A 1 -32.68 37.92 -44.49
CA MET A 1 -33.60 37.30 -43.51
C MET A 1 -32.78 36.91 -42.29
N THR A 2 -32.89 37.68 -41.22
CA THR A 2 -31.96 37.67 -40.09
C THR A 2 -32.72 37.18 -38.85
N PHE A 3 -32.39 35.99 -38.36
CA PHE A 3 -33.06 35.37 -37.20
C PHE A 3 -32.22 35.60 -35.93
N ARG A 4 -32.63 36.57 -35.10
CA ARG A 4 -32.08 36.79 -33.75
C ARG A 4 -32.89 35.99 -32.73
N ARG A 5 -32.27 35.00 -32.07
CA ARG A 5 -32.83 34.35 -30.87
C ARG A 5 -32.41 35.13 -29.62
N ARG A 6 -33.41 35.56 -28.83
CA ARG A 6 -33.25 36.10 -27.48
C ARG A 6 -33.31 34.92 -26.49
N PHE A 7 -32.31 34.78 -25.63
CA PHE A 7 -32.41 33.96 -24.42
C PHE A 7 -32.69 34.89 -23.24
N GLY A 8 -33.80 34.66 -22.55
CA GLY A 8 -34.19 35.35 -21.33
C GLY A 8 -33.44 34.78 -20.13
N ALA A 9 -32.96 35.66 -19.27
CA ALA A 9 -32.42 35.35 -17.97
C ALA A 9 -33.57 34.98 -17.02
N LEU A 10 -33.48 33.84 -16.36
CA LEU A 10 -34.38 33.43 -15.29
C LEU A 10 -33.61 33.49 -13.97
N SER A 11 -33.83 34.55 -13.20
CA SER A 11 -33.37 34.69 -11.83
C SER A 11 -34.33 33.92 -10.91
N PHE A 12 -33.81 33.01 -10.10
CA PHE A 12 -34.53 32.44 -8.97
C PHE A 12 -33.88 32.90 -7.66
N LEU A 13 -34.68 33.63 -6.90
CA LEU A 13 -34.46 34.09 -5.53
C LEU A 13 -35.33 33.21 -4.64
N ILE A 14 -34.76 32.35 -3.79
CA ILE A 14 -35.51 31.72 -2.69
C ILE A 14 -34.67 31.77 -1.41
N ALA A 15 -35.36 32.21 -0.36
CA ALA A 15 -34.88 32.73 0.90
C ALA A 15 -34.34 31.66 1.88
N ALA A 16 -33.45 32.14 2.74
CA ALA A 16 -33.11 31.53 4.03
C ALA A 16 -34.31 31.58 5.00
N VAL A 17 -34.40 30.59 5.90
CA VAL A 17 -34.81 30.66 7.32
C VAL A 17 -34.80 29.23 7.88
N GLY A 18 -34.24 29.04 9.08
CA GLY A 18 -34.53 27.85 9.89
C GLY A 18 -33.40 27.36 10.79
N ALA A 19 -32.96 28.19 11.73
CA ALA A 19 -32.26 27.69 12.92
C ALA A 19 -33.29 27.12 13.90
N CYS A 20 -33.11 25.87 14.35
CA CYS A 20 -33.82 25.32 15.51
C CYS A 20 -32.81 24.98 16.61
N ALA A 21 -33.14 25.47 17.78
CA ALA A 21 -32.35 25.46 18.99
C ALA A 21 -32.41 24.13 19.74
N ALA A 22 -31.48 24.02 20.69
CA ALA A 22 -31.31 22.96 21.65
C ALA A 22 -32.59 22.55 22.40
N GLY A 23 -32.73 21.24 22.63
CA GLY A 23 -33.71 20.66 23.53
C GLY A 23 -33.13 19.41 24.17
N ALA A 24 -32.70 19.55 25.42
CA ALA A 24 -32.39 18.45 26.32
C ALA A 24 -33.66 17.64 26.60
N CYS A 25 -33.56 16.31 26.54
CA CYS A 25 -34.54 15.40 27.13
C CYS A 25 -33.81 14.40 28.03
N ALA A 26 -34.48 14.13 29.14
CA ALA A 26 -33.92 13.67 30.40
C ALA A 26 -33.66 12.16 30.46
N VAL A 27 -32.75 11.87 31.38
CA VAL A 27 -32.53 10.65 32.16
C VAL A 27 -33.82 9.85 32.38
N GLY A 28 -33.83 8.61 31.89
CA GLY A 28 -34.73 7.55 32.31
C GLY A 28 -33.93 6.45 33.01
N GLN A 29 -33.93 6.50 34.34
CA GLN A 29 -33.50 5.43 35.23
C GLN A 29 -34.54 4.30 35.18
N VAL A 30 -34.10 3.06 34.96
CA VAL A 30 -34.89 1.86 35.25
C VAL A 30 -34.01 0.93 36.06
N ASP A 31 -34.35 0.82 37.34
CA ASP A 31 -33.85 -0.17 38.27
C ASP A 31 -34.41 -1.56 37.95
N GLY A 32 -33.62 -2.59 38.29
CA GLY A 32 -34.15 -3.88 38.73
C GLY A 32 -34.00 -5.05 37.75
N GLY A 33 -32.98 -5.89 37.96
CA GLY A 33 -32.88 -7.19 37.29
C GLY A 33 -31.58 -7.94 37.53
N SER A 34 -31.33 -8.38 38.76
CA SER A 34 -30.51 -9.56 39.09
C SER A 34 -31.52 -10.68 39.42
N PRO A 35 -31.38 -11.94 38.93
CA PRO A 35 -30.27 -12.81 39.30
C PRO A 35 -29.83 -13.81 38.21
N ASP A 36 -28.93 -14.71 38.62
CA ASP A 36 -28.63 -16.02 38.02
C ASP A 36 -27.40 -16.14 37.12
N GLY A 37 -26.27 -16.39 37.80
CA GLY A 37 -25.66 -17.72 37.79
C GLY A 37 -25.35 -18.33 36.42
N SER A 38 -24.15 -18.07 35.91
CA SER A 38 -23.49 -19.02 35.03
C SER A 38 -21.98 -19.02 35.29
N SER A 39 -21.54 -20.08 35.96
CA SER A 39 -20.16 -20.45 36.16
C SER A 39 -19.52 -20.75 34.79
N VAL A 40 -18.65 -19.86 34.32
CA VAL A 40 -17.79 -20.13 33.18
C VAL A 40 -16.74 -21.15 33.62
N ALA A 41 -16.95 -22.40 33.19
CA ALA A 41 -15.94 -23.44 33.27
C ALA A 41 -14.70 -23.00 32.49
N ARG A 42 -13.59 -22.79 33.20
CA ARG A 42 -12.27 -22.70 32.58
C ARG A 42 -11.94 -24.05 31.97
N ILE A 43 -12.02 -24.14 30.64
CA ILE A 43 -11.41 -25.24 29.90
C ILE A 43 -9.91 -24.95 29.87
N THR A 44 -9.19 -25.59 30.78
CA THR A 44 -7.73 -25.72 30.71
C THR A 44 -7.43 -26.64 29.53
N PRO A 45 -6.67 -26.21 28.50
CA PRO A 45 -6.21 -27.12 27.48
C PRO A 45 -5.26 -28.16 28.11
N PRO A 46 -5.33 -29.44 27.71
CA PRO A 46 -4.41 -30.45 28.20
C PRO A 46 -2.97 -30.10 27.79
N LEU A 47 -2.07 -30.14 28.78
CA LEU A 47 -0.63 -30.12 28.58
C LEU A 47 -0.23 -31.19 27.55
N PRO A 48 0.59 -30.87 26.53
CA PRO A 48 1.20 -31.90 25.70
C PRO A 48 2.15 -32.74 26.56
N THR A 49 1.93 -34.05 26.51
CA THR A 49 2.80 -35.08 27.10
C THR A 49 4.19 -34.98 26.47
N GLU A 50 5.21 -34.73 27.30
CA GLU A 50 6.61 -34.86 26.91
C GLU A 50 6.92 -36.34 26.62
N GLY A 51 6.90 -36.70 25.34
CA GLY A 51 7.46 -37.93 24.82
C GLY A 51 8.92 -37.69 24.45
N GLY A 52 9.83 -38.20 25.28
CA GLY A 52 11.25 -38.25 24.96
C GLY A 52 11.52 -39.04 23.68
N ALA A 53 12.36 -38.49 22.82
CA ALA A 53 13.00 -39.22 21.74
C ALA A 53 14.48 -38.82 21.68
N ALA A 54 15.29 -39.87 21.73
CA ALA A 54 16.73 -39.94 21.76
C ALA A 54 17.50 -38.86 20.97
N GLU A 55 18.48 -38.32 21.67
CA GLU A 55 19.69 -37.67 21.16
C GLU A 55 20.44 -38.63 20.19
N PRO A 56 20.60 -38.28 18.89
CA PRO A 56 21.49 -39.03 18.02
C PRO A 56 22.95 -38.64 18.31
N ALA A 57 23.74 -39.68 18.57
CA ALA A 57 25.17 -39.61 18.83
C ALA A 57 25.94 -38.82 17.76
N GLN A 58 26.79 -37.92 18.24
CA GLN A 58 27.76 -37.14 17.48
C GLN A 58 28.95 -38.05 17.10
N PRO A 59 29.22 -38.33 15.80
CA PRO A 59 30.41 -39.05 15.42
C PRO A 59 31.63 -38.12 15.39
N ASP A 60 32.53 -38.39 16.34
CA ASP A 60 33.97 -38.61 16.16
C ASP A 60 34.78 -37.65 15.27
N SER A 61 35.60 -36.86 15.94
CA SER A 61 36.70 -36.07 15.38
C SER A 61 37.90 -36.98 15.11
N GLY A 62 38.03 -37.46 13.87
CA GLY A 62 39.20 -38.18 13.39
C GLY A 62 40.14 -37.28 12.58
N ASP A 63 41.33 -37.07 13.14
CA ASP A 63 42.56 -36.62 12.47
C ASP A 63 42.83 -37.41 11.17
N ALA A 64 43.33 -36.72 10.15
CA ALA A 64 44.39 -37.23 9.28
C ALA A 64 45.07 -36.08 8.52
N ASP A 65 46.33 -35.88 8.86
CA ASP A 65 47.34 -35.22 8.04
C ASP A 65 47.34 -35.79 6.61
N ASP A 66 47.47 -34.91 5.60
CA ASP A 66 48.27 -35.27 4.42
C ASP A 66 48.95 -34.03 3.81
N ALA A 67 50.27 -34.01 4.00
CA ALA A 67 51.20 -33.04 3.47
C ALA A 67 51.56 -33.42 2.02
N GLY A 68 50.82 -32.87 1.05
CA GLY A 68 51.11 -32.99 -0.38
C GLY A 68 51.74 -31.72 -0.96
N THR A 69 53.06 -31.61 -0.88
CA THR A 69 53.89 -30.66 -1.65
C THR A 69 53.76 -30.93 -3.14
N LEU A 70 53.42 -29.94 -3.98
CA LEU A 70 53.74 -29.87 -5.43
C LEU A 70 53.75 -28.40 -5.94
N PRO A 71 54.40 -28.11 -7.08
CA PRO A 71 55.48 -27.11 -7.15
C PRO A 71 55.09 -25.72 -7.67
N ASP A 72 55.99 -24.78 -7.38
CA ASP A 72 56.27 -23.54 -8.09
C ASP A 72 56.09 -23.68 -9.61
N ALA A 73 55.10 -22.96 -10.13
CA ALA A 73 55.05 -22.55 -11.52
C ALA A 73 54.68 -21.06 -11.54
N SER A 74 55.72 -20.25 -11.44
CA SER A 74 55.78 -18.86 -11.87
C SER A 74 55.06 -18.65 -13.21
N ALA A 75 53.80 -18.19 -13.16
CA ALA A 75 53.03 -17.75 -14.31
C ALA A 75 52.87 -16.21 -14.23
N PRO A 76 52.96 -15.50 -15.37
CA PRO A 76 52.95 -14.04 -15.38
C PRO A 76 51.61 -13.50 -14.89
N GLU A 77 51.68 -12.53 -13.97
CA GLU A 77 50.54 -11.73 -13.52
C GLU A 77 49.94 -10.95 -14.70
N GLY A 78 49.07 -11.61 -15.45
CA GLY A 78 48.08 -10.95 -16.28
C GLY A 78 47.04 -10.36 -15.36
N GLY A 79 47.14 -9.06 -15.11
CA GLY A 79 46.13 -8.29 -14.38
C GLY A 79 44.79 -8.44 -15.08
N ASP A 80 43.98 -9.37 -14.58
CA ASP A 80 42.54 -9.36 -14.75
C ASP A 80 42.07 -8.16 -13.93
N ASP A 81 41.94 -7.02 -14.59
CA ASP A 81 41.17 -5.90 -14.12
C ASP A 81 39.74 -6.38 -14.00
N GLY A 82 39.45 -7.02 -12.86
CA GLY A 82 38.12 -7.34 -12.35
C GLY A 82 37.32 -6.05 -12.17
N GLY A 83 37.10 -5.35 -13.28
CA GLY A 83 36.08 -4.37 -13.48
C GLY A 83 34.82 -5.11 -13.18
N ASN A 84 34.32 -4.87 -11.97
CA ASN A 84 32.97 -5.17 -11.56
C ASN A 84 32.07 -4.42 -12.54
N ASP A 85 31.87 -4.99 -13.73
CA ASP A 85 30.91 -4.54 -14.71
C ASP A 85 29.57 -4.87 -14.07
N ALA A 86 29.13 -3.95 -13.22
CA ALA A 86 27.87 -3.99 -12.53
C ALA A 86 26.80 -3.91 -13.60
N SER A 87 26.49 -5.08 -14.17
CA SER A 87 25.45 -5.28 -15.16
C SER A 87 24.19 -4.63 -14.63
N THR A 88 23.85 -3.48 -15.18
CA THR A 88 22.64 -2.75 -14.79
C THR A 88 21.47 -3.61 -15.21
N VAL A 89 20.74 -4.16 -14.25
CA VAL A 89 19.52 -4.92 -14.52
C VAL A 89 18.52 -3.96 -15.18
N VAL A 90 18.34 -4.09 -16.50
CA VAL A 90 17.35 -3.30 -17.23
C VAL A 90 15.96 -3.84 -16.88
N VAL A 91 15.15 -3.02 -16.22
CA VAL A 91 13.75 -3.33 -15.95
C VAL A 91 12.93 -2.93 -17.17
N THR A 92 12.29 -3.92 -17.81
CA THR A 92 11.26 -3.65 -18.82
C THR A 92 10.04 -3.05 -18.12
N PRO A 93 9.58 -1.84 -18.50
CA PRO A 93 8.38 -1.26 -17.92
C PRO A 93 7.14 -2.12 -18.21
N PRO A 94 6.22 -2.30 -17.24
CA PRO A 94 4.89 -2.86 -17.50
C PRO A 94 4.16 -2.12 -18.62
N THR A 95 3.40 -2.87 -19.42
CA THR A 95 2.48 -2.31 -20.40
C THR A 95 1.14 -2.11 -19.71
N VAL A 96 0.73 -0.84 -19.53
CA VAL A 96 -0.57 -0.54 -18.92
C VAL A 96 -1.68 -0.85 -19.94
N ASP A 97 -2.17 -2.09 -19.98
CA ASP A 97 -3.17 -2.58 -20.93
C ASP A 97 -4.42 -3.19 -20.26
N GLY A 98 -4.42 -3.28 -18.93
CA GLY A 98 -5.51 -3.82 -18.13
C GLY A 98 -5.38 -5.32 -17.87
N THR A 99 -4.26 -5.95 -18.23
CA THR A 99 -3.98 -7.36 -17.97
C THR A 99 -2.60 -7.55 -17.38
N VAL A 100 -2.48 -8.31 -16.29
CA VAL A 100 -1.17 -8.57 -15.68
C VAL A 100 -0.56 -9.81 -16.33
N GLY A 101 0.44 -9.59 -17.18
CA GLY A 101 1.20 -10.65 -17.86
C GLY A 101 2.17 -11.38 -16.94
N ALA A 102 2.63 -12.56 -17.35
CA ALA A 102 3.62 -13.32 -16.57
C ALA A 102 4.94 -12.55 -16.45
N GLY A 103 5.37 -12.28 -15.21
CA GLY A 103 6.66 -11.63 -14.94
C GLY A 103 6.69 -10.12 -15.23
N GLU A 104 5.58 -9.53 -15.65
CA GLU A 104 5.50 -8.12 -16.04
C GLU A 104 5.89 -7.17 -14.91
N TYR A 105 5.45 -7.47 -13.69
CA TYR A 105 5.78 -6.68 -12.50
C TYR A 105 7.04 -7.21 -11.79
N GLY A 106 7.75 -8.18 -12.36
CA GLY A 106 8.84 -8.91 -11.72
C GLY A 106 8.38 -10.23 -11.10
N ALA A 107 8.86 -10.56 -9.90
CA ALA A 107 8.54 -11.86 -9.28
C ALA A 107 7.12 -11.87 -8.68
N HIS A 108 6.22 -12.67 -9.26
CA HIS A 108 4.82 -12.83 -8.85
C HIS A 108 4.66 -13.79 -7.65
N THR A 109 5.43 -13.53 -6.60
CA THR A 109 5.42 -14.27 -5.34
C THR A 109 5.05 -13.31 -4.21
N ASN A 110 4.17 -13.74 -3.30
CA ASN A 110 3.81 -12.94 -2.11
C ASN A 110 5.07 -12.48 -1.36
N GLY A 111 5.11 -11.21 -0.98
CA GLY A 111 6.27 -10.57 -0.35
C GLY A 111 7.34 -10.05 -1.32
N GLN A 112 7.20 -10.30 -2.62
CA GLN A 112 8.11 -9.77 -3.65
C GLN A 112 7.50 -8.60 -4.42
N ASN A 113 7.17 -8.78 -5.70
CA ASN A 113 6.50 -7.80 -6.54
C ASN A 113 4.99 -8.03 -6.61
N GLN A 114 4.48 -9.00 -5.84
CA GLN A 114 3.07 -9.31 -5.67
C GLN A 114 2.75 -9.47 -4.18
N GLN A 115 1.52 -9.15 -3.77
CA GLN A 115 0.95 -9.56 -2.50
C GLN A 115 -0.57 -9.73 -2.58
N GLN A 116 -1.07 -10.85 -2.06
CA GLN A 116 -2.50 -11.07 -1.81
C GLN A 116 -2.93 -10.43 -0.48
N SER A 117 -4.08 -9.74 -0.47
CA SER A 117 -4.66 -9.12 0.74
C SER A 117 -5.15 -10.17 1.75
N THR A 118 -5.41 -11.39 1.31
CA THR A 118 -5.73 -12.53 2.16
C THR A 118 -5.01 -13.74 1.59
N PRO A 119 -3.74 -13.97 1.98
CA PRO A 119 -2.92 -15.03 1.41
C PRO A 119 -3.62 -16.40 1.49
N GLY A 120 -3.61 -17.15 0.39
CA GLY A 120 -4.25 -18.47 0.31
C GLY A 120 -5.76 -18.47 0.00
N ASN A 121 -6.39 -17.30 -0.12
CA ASN A 121 -7.77 -17.19 -0.61
C ASN A 121 -7.79 -16.89 -2.12
N ALA A 122 -8.42 -17.76 -2.91
CA ALA A 122 -8.51 -17.65 -4.37
C ALA A 122 -9.27 -16.38 -4.86
N ALA A 123 -10.12 -15.79 -4.02
CA ALA A 123 -10.84 -14.55 -4.33
C ALA A 123 -10.19 -13.30 -3.72
N SER A 124 -8.95 -13.41 -3.22
CA SER A 124 -8.25 -12.26 -2.65
C SER A 124 -7.85 -11.24 -3.70
N THR A 125 -8.06 -9.97 -3.38
CA THR A 125 -7.47 -8.87 -4.15
C THR A 125 -5.96 -9.02 -4.13
N THR A 126 -5.35 -9.01 -5.31
CA THR A 126 -3.90 -9.14 -5.45
C THR A 126 -3.32 -7.83 -5.96
N TRP A 127 -2.30 -7.36 -5.27
CA TRP A 127 -1.56 -6.15 -5.62
C TRP A 127 -0.24 -6.53 -6.26
N TYR A 128 0.13 -5.79 -7.30
CA TYR A 128 1.42 -5.89 -7.97
C TYR A 128 2.06 -4.52 -7.96
N MET A 129 3.39 -4.48 -7.82
CA MET A 129 4.12 -3.23 -7.86
C MET A 129 5.52 -3.43 -8.42
N THR A 130 5.95 -2.51 -9.27
CA THR A 130 7.33 -2.37 -9.75
C THR A 130 7.56 -0.92 -10.14
N TRP A 131 8.78 -0.56 -10.51
CA TRP A 131 9.10 0.79 -10.94
C TRP A 131 10.28 0.83 -11.91
N THR A 132 10.34 1.96 -12.60
CA THR A 132 11.48 2.41 -13.41
C THR A 132 11.98 3.72 -12.83
N ASP A 133 12.98 4.35 -13.45
CA ASP A 133 13.41 5.69 -13.03
C ASP A 133 12.39 6.80 -13.33
N THR A 134 11.37 6.53 -14.15
CA THR A 134 10.36 7.53 -14.55
C THR A 134 8.98 7.31 -13.95
N HIS A 135 8.62 6.06 -13.63
CA HIS A 135 7.28 5.70 -13.16
C HIS A 135 7.30 4.64 -12.06
N LEU A 136 6.33 4.75 -11.16
CA LEU A 136 5.82 3.68 -10.32
C LEU A 136 4.66 3.00 -11.04
N TYR A 137 4.67 1.66 -11.10
CA TYR A 137 3.60 0.87 -11.68
C TYR A 137 2.90 0.07 -10.59
N VAL A 138 1.57 0.11 -10.59
CA VAL A 138 0.72 -0.65 -9.68
C VAL A 138 -0.33 -1.38 -10.48
N ALA A 139 -0.55 -2.66 -10.19
CA ALA A 139 -1.75 -3.36 -10.64
C ALA A 139 -2.55 -3.89 -9.45
N VAL A 140 -3.87 -3.93 -9.61
CA VAL A 140 -4.79 -4.52 -8.66
C VAL A 140 -5.73 -5.45 -9.43
N THR A 141 -5.73 -6.72 -9.08
CA THR A 141 -6.60 -7.76 -9.66
C THR A 141 -7.63 -8.21 -8.64
N ALA A 142 -8.72 -8.84 -9.11
CA ALA A 142 -9.85 -9.24 -8.28
C ALA A 142 -10.41 -8.07 -7.45
N ALA A 143 -10.54 -6.91 -8.10
CA ALA A 143 -11.21 -5.73 -7.56
C ALA A 143 -12.17 -5.14 -8.60
N THR A 144 -13.36 -4.72 -8.17
CA THR A 144 -14.33 -4.05 -9.05
C THR A 144 -13.71 -2.78 -9.63
N VAL A 145 -13.60 -2.69 -10.96
CA VAL A 145 -12.92 -1.55 -11.61
C VAL A 145 -13.72 -0.25 -11.58
N THR A 146 -15.05 -0.33 -11.39
CA THR A 146 -15.89 0.86 -11.17
C THR A 146 -15.78 1.41 -9.75
N GLU A 147 -15.19 0.66 -8.83
CA GLU A 147 -14.89 1.07 -7.46
C GLU A 147 -13.48 1.68 -7.37
N GLY A 148 -13.29 2.53 -6.38
CA GLY A 148 -12.03 3.25 -6.17
C GLY A 148 -10.91 2.33 -5.71
N VAL A 149 -9.69 2.56 -6.20
CA VAL A 149 -8.46 2.16 -5.52
C VAL A 149 -7.75 3.41 -5.06
N VAL A 150 -7.38 3.43 -3.78
CA VAL A 150 -6.63 4.50 -3.14
C VAL A 150 -5.21 4.01 -2.85
N VAL A 151 -4.21 4.81 -3.18
CA VAL A 151 -2.79 4.54 -2.88
C VAL A 151 -2.18 5.75 -2.21
N TYR A 152 -1.63 5.59 -1.00
CA TYR A 152 -0.87 6.62 -0.30
C TYR A 152 0.62 6.30 -0.38
N LEU A 153 1.46 7.33 -0.53
CA LEU A 153 2.91 7.18 -0.60
C LEU A 153 3.64 8.31 0.14
N ASP A 154 4.69 7.96 0.86
CA ASP A 154 5.70 8.84 1.47
C ASP A 154 7.02 8.62 0.74
N ARG A 155 7.55 9.69 0.14
CA ARG A 155 8.74 9.65 -0.73
C ARG A 155 10.05 9.87 0.04
N ALA A 156 9.96 10.20 1.32
CA ALA A 156 11.11 10.40 2.20
C ALA A 156 10.88 9.75 3.58
N PRO A 157 10.78 8.41 3.64
CA PRO A 157 10.41 7.70 4.87
C PRO A 157 11.32 8.00 6.05
N ARG A 158 10.70 8.28 7.20
CA ARG A 158 11.41 8.60 8.46
C ARG A 158 11.33 7.45 9.46
N SER A 159 12.10 7.57 10.54
CA SER A 159 12.04 6.68 11.71
C SER A 159 12.01 7.52 12.99
N PRO A 160 10.93 7.47 13.80
CA PRO A 160 9.64 6.81 13.55
C PRO A 160 8.94 7.31 12.28
N SER A 161 8.04 6.50 11.73
CA SER A 161 7.41 6.79 10.42
C SER A 161 6.41 7.93 10.46
N THR A 162 5.90 8.25 11.66
CA THR A 162 5.02 9.40 11.92
C THR A 162 5.77 10.66 12.36
N SER A 163 7.11 10.59 12.51
CA SER A 163 7.94 11.72 12.95
C SER A 163 7.98 12.85 11.92
N GLY A 164 8.51 14.01 12.32
CA GLY A 164 8.57 15.21 11.47
C GLY A 164 7.38 16.14 11.66
N THR A 165 7.13 16.96 10.65
CA THR A 165 6.17 18.06 10.67
C THR A 165 5.18 17.94 9.50
N ASN A 166 4.23 18.86 9.42
CA ASN A 166 3.30 18.93 8.28
C ASN A 166 3.97 19.27 6.95
N ALA A 167 5.20 19.81 6.98
CA ALA A 167 6.01 20.00 5.78
C ALA A 167 6.53 18.68 5.20
N ASP A 168 6.60 17.62 6.01
CA ASP A 168 7.06 16.28 5.62
C ASP A 168 5.94 15.38 5.09
N GLY A 169 4.69 15.86 5.04
CA GLY A 169 3.54 15.10 4.56
C GLY A 169 2.32 15.16 5.50
N SER A 170 1.26 14.45 5.12
CA SER A 170 0.01 14.38 5.86
C SER A 170 -0.11 13.07 6.66
N LEU A 171 -0.55 13.18 7.93
CA LEU A 171 -1.00 12.03 8.73
C LEU A 171 -2.50 11.76 8.59
N ILE A 172 -3.21 12.56 7.80
CA ILE A 172 -4.64 12.42 7.58
C ILE A 172 -4.87 12.11 6.10
N GLY A 173 -5.64 11.08 5.82
CA GLY A 173 -6.05 10.71 4.47
C GLY A 173 -6.92 11.78 3.81
N ASN A 174 -7.13 11.62 2.50
CA ASN A 174 -8.15 12.34 1.78
C ASN A 174 -9.43 11.49 1.72
N PRO A 175 -10.62 12.05 2.00
CA PRO A 175 -11.86 11.30 1.91
C PRO A 175 -12.19 10.93 0.46
N TYR A 176 -12.50 9.65 0.24
CA TYR A 176 -12.94 9.10 -1.05
C TYR A 176 -14.10 8.14 -0.83
N ASP A 177 -15.18 8.28 -1.60
CA ASP A 177 -16.30 7.33 -1.60
C ASP A 177 -16.85 7.00 -0.18
N SER A 178 -17.04 8.03 0.64
CA SER A 178 -17.48 7.91 2.05
C SER A 178 -16.52 7.15 2.98
N THR A 179 -15.29 6.88 2.54
CA THR A 179 -14.18 6.38 3.37
C THR A 179 -13.13 7.44 3.61
N ASN A 180 -12.44 7.35 4.74
CA ASN A 180 -11.23 8.11 4.98
C ASN A 180 -10.32 7.40 5.99
N ALA A 181 -9.02 7.47 5.75
CA ALA A 181 -8.02 7.18 6.75
C ALA A 181 -7.90 8.41 7.67
N GLY A 182 -8.63 8.42 8.79
CA GLY A 182 -8.56 9.50 9.79
C GLY A 182 -7.16 9.65 10.39
N ALA A 183 -6.39 8.56 10.42
CA ALA A 183 -4.97 8.56 10.72
C ALA A 183 -4.22 7.58 9.79
N LEU A 184 -3.16 8.07 9.16
CA LEU A 184 -2.21 7.30 8.36
C LEU A 184 -1.02 6.86 9.23
N PRO A 185 -0.43 5.69 8.96
CA PRO A 185 0.69 5.18 9.73
C PRO A 185 2.04 5.78 9.33
N PHE A 186 2.07 6.72 8.39
CA PHE A 186 3.24 7.49 7.96
C PHE A 186 2.79 8.85 7.39
N ARG A 187 3.72 9.80 7.23
CA ARG A 187 3.43 11.11 6.63
C ARG A 187 3.41 11.01 5.11
N ALA A 188 2.23 10.82 4.54
CA ALA A 188 2.09 10.66 3.09
C ALA A 188 2.31 12.00 2.36
N ASP A 189 3.15 12.00 1.33
CA ASP A 189 3.37 13.10 0.39
C ASP A 189 2.37 13.07 -0.77
N PHE A 190 1.80 11.90 -1.06
CA PHE A 190 1.02 11.65 -2.26
C PHE A 190 -0.17 10.73 -1.96
N VAL A 191 -1.29 10.99 -2.62
CA VAL A 191 -2.41 10.06 -2.71
C VAL A 191 -2.93 10.02 -4.15
N ALA A 192 -3.17 8.82 -4.67
CA ALA A 192 -3.91 8.59 -5.90
C ALA A 192 -5.26 7.94 -5.60
N TYR A 193 -6.28 8.33 -6.36
CA TYR A 193 -7.58 7.67 -6.39
C TYR A 193 -7.95 7.36 -7.83
N VAL A 194 -8.20 6.09 -8.12
CA VAL A 194 -8.43 5.61 -9.47
C VAL A 194 -9.67 4.74 -9.53
N LYS A 195 -10.52 4.92 -10.54
CA LYS A 195 -11.63 4.04 -10.96
C LYS A 195 -11.85 4.11 -12.47
N SER A 196 -12.65 3.21 -13.01
CA SER A 196 -12.99 3.22 -14.43
C SER A 196 -13.60 4.57 -14.81
N GLY A 197 -13.00 5.23 -15.82
CA GLY A 197 -13.41 6.56 -16.28
C GLY A 197 -12.96 7.73 -15.41
N TYR A 198 -12.25 7.52 -14.30
CA TYR A 198 -11.77 8.61 -13.45
C TYR A 198 -10.47 8.27 -12.72
N ASN A 199 -9.47 9.15 -12.82
CA ASN A 199 -8.31 9.12 -11.94
C ASN A 199 -7.96 10.54 -11.48
N GLU A 200 -7.47 10.64 -10.25
CA GLU A 200 -6.83 11.84 -9.73
C GLU A 200 -5.64 11.49 -8.86
N TYR A 201 -4.79 12.47 -8.64
CA TYR A 201 -3.89 12.47 -7.51
C TYR A 201 -3.89 13.81 -6.78
N ARG A 202 -3.38 13.79 -5.56
CA ARG A 202 -3.11 14.96 -4.73
C ARG A 202 -1.75 14.79 -4.07
N THR A 203 -1.16 15.94 -3.76
CA THR A 203 0.10 16.03 -3.02
C THR A 203 -0.13 16.69 -1.67
N ALA A 204 0.70 16.38 -0.68
CA ALA A 204 0.65 17.05 0.61
C ALA A 204 0.89 18.56 0.44
N ASN A 205 0.10 19.38 1.14
CA ASN A 205 0.12 20.84 1.00
C ASN A 205 1.09 21.54 1.96
N GLY A 206 1.88 20.79 2.74
CA GLY A 206 2.79 21.32 3.76
C GLY A 206 2.12 21.79 5.06
N ALA A 207 0.79 21.74 5.14
CA ALA A 207 -0.02 22.16 6.29
C ALA A 207 -0.79 21.00 6.94
N GLY A 208 -0.49 19.75 6.56
CA GLY A 208 -1.12 18.55 7.11
C GLY A 208 -2.41 18.17 6.38
N GLY A 209 -2.61 18.69 5.16
CA GLY A 209 -3.70 18.30 4.28
C GLY A 209 -3.20 18.11 2.84
N TRP A 210 -4.14 18.17 1.90
CA TRP A 210 -3.91 17.83 0.50
C TRP A 210 -4.09 19.04 -0.41
N SER A 211 -3.39 19.04 -1.54
CA SER A 211 -3.61 19.98 -2.64
C SER A 211 -4.96 19.72 -3.34
N ALA A 212 -5.28 20.60 -4.29
CA ALA A 212 -6.39 20.37 -5.21
C ALA A 212 -6.10 19.11 -6.06
N ALA A 213 -7.17 18.43 -6.48
CA ALA A 213 -7.05 17.26 -7.34
C ALA A 213 -6.47 17.62 -8.72
N THR A 214 -5.50 16.83 -9.16
CA THR A 214 -5.06 16.80 -10.56
C THR A 214 -5.70 15.59 -11.23
N ALA A 215 -6.76 15.82 -12.01
CA ALA A 215 -7.54 14.77 -12.64
C ALA A 215 -6.98 14.37 -14.02
N GLY A 216 -7.08 13.08 -14.36
CA GLY A 216 -6.75 12.55 -15.70
C GLY A 216 -5.27 12.55 -16.05
N ALA A 217 -4.39 12.71 -15.07
CA ALA A 217 -2.94 12.82 -15.27
C ALA A 217 -2.19 11.49 -15.09
N LEU A 218 -2.86 10.43 -14.62
CA LEU A 218 -2.28 9.09 -14.50
C LEU A 218 -2.63 8.25 -15.74
N THR A 219 -1.71 7.39 -16.16
CA THR A 219 -2.01 6.38 -17.19
C THR A 219 -2.68 5.20 -16.50
N VAL A 220 -3.91 4.89 -16.91
CA VAL A 220 -4.73 3.84 -16.30
C VAL A 220 -5.38 3.01 -17.40
N GLN A 221 -5.33 1.69 -17.25
CA GLN A 221 -6.18 0.78 -18.01
C GLN A 221 -6.87 -0.21 -17.07
N ALA A 222 -8.06 -0.63 -17.46
CA ALA A 222 -8.87 -1.54 -16.67
C ALA A 222 -9.69 -2.47 -17.57
N ILE A 223 -9.54 -3.78 -17.35
CA ILE A 223 -10.28 -4.84 -18.05
C ILE A 223 -10.79 -5.83 -17.00
N GLY A 224 -12.09 -6.14 -17.03
CA GLY A 224 -12.71 -7.06 -16.08
C GLY A 224 -12.58 -6.57 -14.63
N THR A 225 -11.83 -7.31 -13.81
CA THR A 225 -11.54 -6.98 -12.40
C THR A 225 -10.07 -6.63 -12.17
N THR A 226 -9.35 -6.31 -13.24
CA THR A 226 -7.95 -5.89 -13.23
C THR A 226 -7.86 -4.42 -13.62
N ARG A 227 -7.03 -3.69 -12.89
CA ARG A 227 -6.65 -2.32 -13.21
C ARG A 227 -5.16 -2.16 -13.04
N GLU A 228 -4.54 -1.49 -14.00
CA GLU A 228 -3.13 -1.12 -14.02
C GLU A 228 -2.98 0.39 -14.04
N ILE A 229 -1.98 0.89 -13.34
CA ILE A 229 -1.75 2.30 -13.08
C ILE A 229 -0.26 2.56 -13.27
N ALA A 230 0.10 3.50 -14.14
CA ALA A 230 1.44 4.10 -14.15
C ALA A 230 1.37 5.52 -13.59
N ILE A 231 2.12 5.74 -12.52
CA ILE A 231 2.23 7.01 -11.81
C ILE A 231 3.61 7.57 -12.11
N PRO A 232 3.73 8.70 -12.82
CA PRO A 232 5.03 9.30 -13.07
C PRO A 232 5.61 9.81 -11.75
N TRP A 233 6.91 9.59 -11.52
CA TRP A 233 7.56 10.06 -10.30
C TRP A 233 7.47 11.59 -10.14
N SER A 234 7.40 12.32 -11.26
CA SER A 234 7.16 13.77 -11.27
C SER A 234 5.82 14.20 -10.67
N ALA A 235 4.80 13.33 -10.66
CA ALA A 235 3.52 13.61 -9.98
C ALA A 235 3.63 13.45 -8.46
N ILE A 236 4.51 12.55 -7.99
CA ILE A 236 4.79 12.31 -6.57
C ILE A 236 5.72 13.40 -6.03
N GLY A 237 6.71 13.84 -6.82
CA GLY A 237 7.58 14.94 -6.48
C GLY A 237 8.55 15.31 -7.62
N ALA A 238 9.06 16.55 -7.60
CA ALA A 238 9.85 17.11 -8.70
C ALA A 238 11.25 16.47 -8.91
N GLY A 239 11.69 15.56 -8.04
CA GLY A 239 13.06 15.01 -8.02
C GLY A 239 13.26 13.70 -8.78
N GLY A 240 12.23 13.18 -9.45
CA GLY A 240 12.27 11.82 -10.01
C GLY A 240 12.04 10.75 -8.94
N ARG A 241 12.48 9.52 -9.23
CA ARG A 241 12.32 8.37 -8.32
C ARG A 241 13.03 8.63 -6.97
N PRO A 242 12.35 8.49 -5.82
CA PRO A 242 13.02 8.60 -4.53
C PRO A 242 13.96 7.40 -4.29
N SER A 243 14.96 7.55 -3.42
CA SER A 243 15.84 6.43 -3.03
C SER A 243 15.15 5.38 -2.15
N ALA A 244 14.09 5.78 -1.45
CA ALA A 244 13.25 4.94 -0.60
C ALA A 244 11.83 5.51 -0.57
N PHE A 245 10.82 4.69 -0.33
CA PHE A 245 9.45 5.17 -0.13
C PHE A 245 8.65 4.22 0.76
N SER A 246 7.62 4.74 1.43
CA SER A 246 6.63 3.96 2.16
C SER A 246 5.30 4.07 1.47
N TRP A 247 4.47 3.03 1.51
CA TRP A 247 3.18 3.04 0.85
C TRP A 247 2.16 2.14 1.51
N LEU A 248 0.89 2.46 1.28
CA LEU A 248 -0.24 1.58 1.54
C LEU A 248 -1.31 1.80 0.47
N GLY A 249 -2.23 0.85 0.34
CA GLY A 249 -3.36 0.98 -0.56
C GLY A 249 -4.59 0.21 -0.10
N TYR A 250 -5.73 0.49 -0.70
CA TYR A 250 -6.97 -0.25 -0.51
C TYR A 250 -7.95 -0.01 -1.67
N ALA A 251 -8.92 -0.89 -1.84
CA ALA A 251 -10.07 -0.65 -2.71
C ALA A 251 -11.29 -0.22 -1.89
N THR A 252 -12.17 0.59 -2.48
CA THR A 252 -13.35 1.14 -1.80
C THR A 252 -14.56 1.32 -2.72
N SER A 253 -15.74 0.93 -2.22
CA SER A 253 -17.02 1.16 -2.88
C SER A 253 -17.56 2.56 -2.62
N SER A 254 -18.45 3.04 -3.49
CA SER A 254 -19.18 4.32 -3.32
C SER A 254 -19.97 4.47 -2.01
N THR A 255 -20.20 3.37 -1.28
CA THR A 255 -20.94 3.35 -0.02
C THR A 255 -20.04 3.28 1.21
N GLY A 256 -18.72 3.40 1.05
CA GLY A 256 -17.79 3.38 2.16
C GLY A 256 -17.28 2.00 2.56
N PHE A 257 -17.46 0.96 1.73
CA PHE A 257 -16.96 -0.38 2.03
C PHE A 257 -15.52 -0.51 1.53
N VAL A 258 -14.57 -0.83 2.42
CA VAL A 258 -13.15 -1.05 2.10
C VAL A 258 -12.87 -2.54 1.97
N TYR A 259 -12.10 -2.92 0.96
CA TYR A 259 -11.62 -4.28 0.76
C TYR A 259 -10.25 -4.29 0.10
N GLY A 260 -9.60 -5.46 0.13
CA GLY A 260 -8.25 -5.61 -0.40
C GLY A 260 -7.23 -4.62 0.18
N PRO A 261 -7.23 -4.31 1.49
CA PRO A 261 -6.24 -3.42 2.04
C PRO A 261 -4.85 -4.03 1.90
N MET A 262 -3.87 -3.16 1.72
CA MET A 262 -2.47 -3.52 1.51
C MET A 262 -1.59 -2.57 2.32
N PRO A 263 -1.03 -3.01 3.47
CA PRO A 263 -1.10 -4.35 4.06
C PRO A 263 -2.48 -4.82 4.53
N SER A 264 -2.65 -6.14 4.63
CA SER A 264 -3.89 -6.84 5.01
C SER A 264 -4.42 -6.53 6.42
N ASP A 265 -3.56 -6.06 7.31
CA ASP A 265 -3.90 -5.79 8.71
C ASP A 265 -4.58 -4.43 8.89
N ASN A 266 -4.60 -3.61 7.84
CA ASN A 266 -5.33 -2.36 7.86
C ASN A 266 -6.85 -2.60 7.85
N PRO A 267 -7.64 -1.63 8.35
CA PRO A 267 -9.09 -1.76 8.43
C PRO A 267 -9.76 -2.10 7.09
N GLN A 268 -10.78 -2.96 7.16
CA GLN A 268 -11.63 -3.37 6.04
C GLN A 268 -13.11 -3.42 6.47
N GLY A 269 -14.02 -3.49 5.50
CA GLY A 269 -15.46 -3.39 5.73
C GLY A 269 -15.95 -1.94 5.75
N ALA A 270 -17.04 -1.69 6.49
CA ALA A 270 -17.56 -0.33 6.66
C ALA A 270 -16.74 0.43 7.72
N ILE A 271 -15.70 1.14 7.28
CA ILE A 271 -14.75 1.80 8.18
C ILE A 271 -15.10 3.26 8.54
N GLY A 272 -16.00 3.88 7.77
CA GLY A 272 -16.35 5.30 7.91
C GLY A 272 -15.21 6.27 7.57
N GLN A 273 -15.23 7.47 8.16
CA GLN A 273 -14.32 8.57 7.82
C GLN A 273 -13.23 8.88 8.87
N SER A 274 -13.15 8.07 9.94
CA SER A 274 -12.25 8.32 11.07
C SER A 274 -11.40 7.10 11.41
N SER A 275 -11.19 6.18 10.46
CA SER A 275 -10.47 4.94 10.70
C SER A 275 -8.96 5.16 10.81
N THR A 276 -8.30 4.42 11.70
CA THR A 276 -6.84 4.46 11.87
C THR A 276 -6.20 3.31 11.11
N PHE A 277 -5.34 3.63 10.15
CA PHE A 277 -4.50 2.65 9.46
C PHE A 277 -3.22 2.44 10.28
N VAL A 278 -2.78 1.20 10.42
CA VAL A 278 -1.75 0.79 11.41
C VAL A 278 -0.52 0.13 10.77
N SER A 279 -0.55 -0.09 9.45
CA SER A 279 0.56 -0.74 8.76
C SER A 279 0.75 -0.21 7.35
N PHE A 280 1.99 -0.33 6.88
CA PHE A 280 2.41 0.06 5.53
C PHE A 280 3.54 -0.86 5.05
N TYR A 281 3.91 -0.76 3.79
CA TYR A 281 5.15 -1.34 3.27
C TYR A 281 6.21 -0.27 3.04
N LYS A 282 7.47 -0.64 3.23
CA LYS A 282 8.63 0.23 3.04
C LYS A 282 9.57 -0.37 1.99
N VAL A 283 9.92 0.43 1.00
CA VAL A 283 11.03 0.18 0.08
C VAL A 283 12.21 0.99 0.59
N THR A 284 13.23 0.32 1.13
CA THR A 284 14.42 0.96 1.69
C THR A 284 15.50 1.29 0.65
N ASP A 285 15.45 0.61 -0.49
CA ASP A 285 16.25 0.87 -1.67
C ASP A 285 15.36 0.72 -2.90
N ALA A 286 15.09 1.83 -3.58
CA ALA A 286 14.25 1.86 -4.77
C ALA A 286 15.06 1.70 -6.07
N THR A 287 16.28 1.15 -6.05
CA THR A 287 17.01 0.81 -7.28
C THR A 287 16.17 -0.14 -8.15
N PRO A 288 15.86 0.20 -9.43
CA PRO A 288 15.03 -0.65 -10.27
C PRO A 288 15.60 -2.06 -10.43
N GLY A 289 14.73 -3.07 -10.29
CA GLY A 289 15.07 -4.48 -10.51
C GLY A 289 15.78 -5.16 -9.34
N SER A 290 16.74 -4.48 -8.70
CA SER A 290 17.58 -5.03 -7.64
C SER A 290 17.29 -4.54 -6.22
N GLY A 291 16.53 -3.45 -6.08
CA GLY A 291 16.20 -2.85 -4.79
C GLY A 291 15.28 -3.70 -3.91
N THR A 292 14.92 -3.13 -2.76
CA THR A 292 13.98 -3.74 -1.79
C THR A 292 12.64 -4.01 -2.47
N LYS A 293 12.16 -5.26 -2.46
CA LYS A 293 10.88 -5.58 -3.11
C LYS A 293 9.71 -4.86 -2.42
N PRO A 294 8.68 -4.40 -3.17
CA PRO A 294 7.64 -3.50 -2.64
C PRO A 294 6.81 -4.07 -1.50
N PHE A 295 6.76 -5.39 -1.38
CA PHE A 295 5.99 -6.10 -0.35
C PHE A 295 6.88 -6.81 0.69
N ALA A 296 8.20 -6.57 0.69
CA ALA A 296 9.14 -7.32 1.53
C ALA A 296 9.23 -6.81 2.98
N VAL A 297 9.12 -5.49 3.18
CA VAL A 297 9.31 -4.89 4.51
C VAL A 297 8.02 -4.22 4.95
N LYS A 298 7.35 -4.81 5.94
CA LYS A 298 6.17 -4.23 6.57
C LYS A 298 6.58 -3.33 7.74
N GLY A 299 6.00 -2.14 7.82
CA GLY A 299 6.21 -1.17 8.88
C GLY A 299 4.95 -0.89 9.70
N ALA A 300 5.16 -0.22 10.84
CA ALA A 300 4.14 0.30 11.74
C ALA A 300 4.57 1.71 12.22
N PRO A 301 3.62 2.55 12.70
CA PRO A 301 3.83 3.95 13.09
C PRO A 301 5.09 4.25 13.91
#